data_AF-A0AAN7UDK9-F1
#
_entry.id   AF-A0AAN7UDK9-F1
#
_cell.length_a   1.000
_cell.length_b   1.000
_cell.length_c   1.000
_cell.angle_alpha   90.00
_cell.angle_beta   90.00
_cell.angle_gamma   90.00
#
_symmetry.space_group_name_H-M   'P 1'
#
loop_
_entity.id
_entity.type
_entity.pdbx_description
1 polymer ?
#
loop_
_entity_poly.entity_id
_entity_poly.type
_entity_poly.pdbx_seq_one_letter_code
_entity_poly.pdbx_strand_id
1 'polypeptide(L)' 'MKASVGPNVRVKAAGGIRSLDEALVALAAGASRIGASATQAIYDEAVARGIGTMPVRVSLRGIAPGLG' A
#
# COMPACT_ATOMS: atom_id res chain seq x y z
N MET A 1 -7.62 -12.04 1.36
CA MET A 1 -8.73 -11.51 2.18
C MET A 1 -9.72 -10.68 1.37
N LYS A 2 -9.29 -9.63 0.63
CA LYS A 2 -10.25 -8.79 -0.13
C LYS A 2 -11.08 -9.60 -1.15
N ALA A 3 -10.46 -10.57 -1.84
CA ALA A 3 -11.16 -11.49 -2.75
C ALA A 3 -12.20 -12.40 -2.07
N SER A 4 -12.12 -12.58 -0.75
CA SER A 4 -12.98 -13.49 0.02
C SER A 4 -14.14 -12.78 0.73
N VAL A 5 -14.20 -11.45 0.64
CA VAL A 5 -15.23 -10.63 1.31
C VAL A 5 -16.08 -9.89 0.27
N GLY A 6 -17.33 -9.60 0.62
CA GLY A 6 -18.25 -8.88 -0.26
C GLY A 6 -17.73 -7.50 -0.72
N PRO A 7 -18.29 -6.94 -1.80
CA PRO A 7 -17.80 -5.71 -2.41
C PRO A 7 -17.78 -4.52 -1.44
N ASN A 8 -18.77 -4.44 -0.54
CA ASN A 8 -18.93 -3.36 0.44
C ASN A 8 -18.00 -3.45 1.65
N VAL A 9 -17.26 -4.55 1.82
CA VAL A 9 -16.34 -4.73 2.94
C VAL A 9 -14.97 -4.14 2.59
N ARG A 10 -14.49 -3.19 3.41
CA ARG A 10 -13.15 -2.62 3.29
C ARG A 10 -12.15 -3.42 4.12
N VAL A 11 -10.96 -3.63 3.56
CA VAL A 11 -9.89 -4.38 4.23
C VAL A 11 -8.82 -3.42 4.73
N LYS A 12 -8.35 -3.64 5.97
CA LYS A 12 -7.17 -2.96 6.51
C LYS A 12 -5.99 -3.92 6.47
N ALA A 13 -4.89 -3.51 5.85
CA ALA A 13 -3.61 -4.20 6.01
C ALA A 13 -2.89 -3.66 7.25
N ALA A 14 -2.41 -4.53 8.12
CA ALA A 14 -1.71 -4.16 9.34
C ALA A 14 -0.72 -5.26 9.76
N GLY A 15 0.28 -4.88 10.55
CA GLY A 15 1.34 -5.78 11.01
C GLY A 15 2.48 -5.87 9.99
N GLY A 16 3.70 -5.56 10.43
CA GLY A 16 4.91 -5.74 9.62
C GLY A 16 5.15 -4.73 8.48
N ILE A 17 4.25 -3.79 8.20
CA ILE A 17 4.46 -2.76 7.16
C ILE A 17 5.43 -1.69 7.70
N ARG A 18 6.62 -1.63 7.11
CA ARG A 18 7.76 -0.77 7.50
C ARG A 18 8.26 0.14 6.39
N SER A 19 7.89 -0.11 5.13
CA SER A 19 8.31 0.70 3.98
C SER A 19 7.11 1.17 3.14
N LEU A 20 7.36 2.18 2.30
CA LEU A 20 6.36 2.62 1.33
C LEU A 20 6.00 1.54 0.32
N ASP A 21 6.98 0.77 -0.15
CA ASP A 21 6.73 -0.27 -1.15
C ASP A 21 5.81 -1.37 -0.63
N GLU A 22 5.99 -1.80 0.63
CA GLU A 22 5.06 -2.75 1.28
C GLU A 22 3.65 -2.17 1.42
N ALA A 23 3.53 -0.88 1.77
CA ALA A 23 2.24 -0.21 1.85
C ALA A 23 1.56 -0.17 0.47
N LEU A 24 2.30 0.15 -0.59
CA LEU A 24 1.79 0.20 -1.96
C LEU A 24 1.39 -1.20 -2.47
N VAL A 25 2.16 -2.25 -2.15
CA VAL A 25 1.80 -3.64 -2.46
C VAL A 25 0.50 -4.03 -1.75
N ALA A 26 0.33 -3.67 -0.49
CA ALA A 26 -0.90 -3.95 0.25
C ALA A 26 -2.13 -3.24 -0.36
N LEU A 27 -1.96 -1.98 -0.81
CA LEU A 27 -3.01 -1.25 -1.54
C LEU A 27 -3.33 -1.93 -2.87
N ALA A 28 -2.33 -2.34 -3.64
CA ALA A 28 -2.51 -3.06 -4.90
C ALA A 28 -3.23 -4.41 -4.71
N ALA A 29 -2.99 -5.09 -3.58
CA ALA A 29 -3.69 -6.32 -3.18
C ALA A 29 -5.14 -6.08 -2.70
N GLY A 30 -5.61 -4.82 -2.68
CA GLY A 30 -7.01 -4.46 -2.37
C GLY A 30 -7.26 -3.98 -0.95
N ALA A 31 -6.22 -3.65 -0.17
CA ALA A 31 -6.40 -2.96 1.09
C ALA A 31 -6.94 -1.54 0.85
N SER A 32 -7.88 -1.09 1.68
CA SER A 32 -8.42 0.28 1.66
C SER A 32 -7.80 1.16 2.75
N ARG A 33 -7.05 0.57 3.68
CA ARG A 33 -6.36 1.28 4.77
C ARG A 33 -5.10 0.52 5.17
N ILE A 34 -4.07 1.28 5.54
CA ILE A 34 -2.82 0.77 6.10
C ILE A 34 -2.75 1.12 7.58
N GLY A 35 -2.43 0.15 8.42
CA GLY A 35 -2.09 0.34 9.83
C GLY A 35 -0.62 0.00 10.06
N ALA A 36 0.22 1.03 10.14
CA ALA A 36 1.64 0.90 10.40
C ALA A 36 2.02 1.77 11.61
N SER A 37 2.95 1.28 12.44
CA SER A 37 3.60 2.15 13.45
C SER A 37 4.76 2.95 12.85
N ALA A 38 5.19 2.60 11.63
CA ALA A 38 6.24 3.29 10.88
C ALA A 38 5.69 4.38 9.94
N THR A 39 4.53 4.97 10.27
CA THR A 39 3.84 5.95 9.41
C THR A 39 4.73 7.10 8.98
N GLN A 40 5.56 7.65 9.89
CA GLN A 40 6.44 8.76 9.56
C GLN A 40 7.46 8.38 8.49
N ALA A 41 8.17 7.26 8.65
CA ALA A 41 9.16 6.81 7.67
C ALA A 41 8.52 6.53 6.29
N ILE A 42 7.35 5.89 6.27
CA ILE A 42 6.59 5.63 5.04
C ILE A 42 6.19 6.96 4.37
N TYR A 43 5.76 7.94 5.15
CA TYR A 43 5.38 9.26 4.66
C TYR A 43 6.59 10.02 4.08
N ASP A 44 7.72 10.01 4.77
CA ASP A 44 8.95 10.66 4.32
C ASP A 44 9.46 10.05 3.01
N GLU A 45 9.41 8.71 2.88
CA GLU A 45 9.70 8.02 1.62
C GLU A 45 8.74 8.42 0.50
N ALA A 46 7.45 8.61 0.80
CA ALA A 46 6.45 9.04 -0.18
C ALA A 46 6.76 10.44 -0.70
N VAL A 47 7.04 11.39 0.21
CA VAL A 47 7.44 12.76 -0.13
C VAL A 47 8.73 12.76 -0.96
N ALA A 48 9.73 11.98 -0.57
CA ALA A 48 10.99 11.85 -1.31
C ALA A 48 10.81 11.29 -2.73
N ARG A 49 9.76 10.49 -2.96
CA ARG A 49 9.38 9.98 -4.28
C ARG A 49 8.41 10.90 -5.05
N GLY A 50 8.12 12.09 -4.53
CA GLY A 50 7.22 13.06 -5.16
C GLY A 50 5.74 12.71 -5.00
N ILE A 51 5.39 11.82 -4.08
CA ILE A 51 4.01 11.46 -3.76
C ILE A 51 3.54 12.41 -2.66
N GLY A 52 2.68 13.34 -3.03
CA GLY A 52 2.13 14.36 -2.14
C GLY A 52 0.61 14.33 -2.10
N THR A 53 0.00 15.51 -2.18
CA THR A 53 -1.46 15.66 -2.12
C THR A 53 -2.18 15.33 -3.42
N MET A 54 -1.47 15.37 -4.55
CA MET A 54 -2.04 15.03 -5.86
C MET A 54 -1.82 13.55 -6.19
N PRO A 55 -2.78 12.88 -6.86
CA PRO A 55 -2.59 11.53 -7.33
C PRO A 55 -1.41 11.44 -8.30
N VAL A 56 -0.45 10.56 -8.00
CA VAL A 56 0.72 10.29 -8.85
C VAL A 56 0.70 8.81 -9.24
N ARG A 57 1.02 8.51 -10.50
CA ARG A 57 1.28 7.12 -10.91
C ARG A 57 2.63 6.70 -10.38
N VAL A 58 2.66 5.59 -9.66
CA VAL A 58 3.88 5.00 -9.11
C VAL A 58 4.08 3.61 -9.68
N SER A 59 5.34 3.24 -9.91
CA SER A 59 5.70 1.87 -10.27
C SER A 59 5.97 1.07 -9.00
N LEU A 60 5.33 -0.08 -8.86
CA LEU A 60 5.54 -0.97 -7.72
C LEU A 60 6.88 -1.69 -7.89
N ARG A 61 7.78 -1.50 -6.92
CA ARG A 61 9.04 -2.24 -6.88
C ARG A 61 8.78 -3.63 -6.30
N GLY A 62 9.33 -4.67 -6.93
CA GLY A 62 9.33 -6.02 -6.37
C GLY A 62 8.09 -6.87 -6.60
N ILE A 63 7.11 -6.42 -7.40
CA ILE A 63 6.08 -7.34 -7.92
C ILE A 63 6.64 -7.97 -9.19
N ALA A 64 7.00 -9.26 -9.11
CA ALA A 64 7.26 -10.04 -10.32
C ALA A 64 5.99 -9.99 -11.20
N PRO A 65 6.11 -9.68 -12.51
CA PRO A 65 4.95 -9.71 -13.39
C PRO A 65 4.47 -11.17 -13.50
N GLY A 66 3.44 -11.54 -12.74
CA GLY A 66 2.90 -12.90 -12.82
C GLY A 66 2.18 -13.51 -11.61
N LEU A 67 1.76 -12.76 -10.60
CA LEU A 67 0.73 -13.28 -9.67
C LEU A 67 -0.63 -12.69 -10.06
N GLY A 68 -1.45 -13.55 -10.70
CA GLY A 68 -2.82 -13.27 -11.11
C GLY A 68 -3.85 -13.32 -9.99
#